data_AF-A0AAV4Q8R3-F1
#
_entry.id   AF-A0AAV4Q8R3-F1
#
_cell.length_a   1.000
_cell.length_b   1.000
_cell.length_c   1.000
_cell.angle_alpha   90.00
_cell.angle_beta   90.00
_cell.angle_gamma   90.00
#
_symmetry.space_group_name_H-M   'P 1'
#
loop_
_entity.id
_entity.type
_entity.pdbx_description
1 polymer ?
#
loop_
_entity_poly.entity_id
_entity_poly.type
_entity_poly.pdbx_seq_one_letter_code
_entity_poly.pdbx_strand_id
1 'polypeptide(L)'
;MCCCGQFYYNGRLTCYPVQSIAVRTSGYAFLLPQLKRMLQQATFEWDQDFLVIPDPIYWQVASTLVYEKVMKFVQGLPVTSRTEIVQPSSKSDLFYKQIQEVPLNYGSLNRRSCGKATLIRQIAFGKRCQLALRGLIVADGSLSANHIRIPHSIVTQFGLKNKYVMVVRMPTLGPANAIALQVLDDPKWTCPCFGFPLERTESLNADFDGDEINIYLVMNHQSQAECMSLLSAKAEMSDFVMGLKLAPSQDMLVAYHMFYDSIDFLPYKHRDLRRTFQVIYDLKGSAVTYECFEKMRQFYMDALENKTCFALTLEEMKRLLHYGQGSLKEFKTHVQKEPGCLKIQILSGAKGSFEHVYQMFGAVGYQNGYYVQNCFWNGLTAREAVAHAVTATEALSNSSNIWEPGYGYSKSVYNLQSLHVDYLGRLVDGTQVLEKDVLDVLHHTDVMSEDTCAYLLEEVLVLGKQVSTM
;
A
#
# COMPACT_ATOMS: atom_id res chain seq x y z
N MET A 1 13.75 -21.15 -18.87
CA MET A 1 12.33 -21.13 -19.29
C MET A 1 11.82 -19.71 -19.09
N CYS A 2 11.73 -18.96 -20.19
CA CYS A 2 11.33 -17.56 -20.19
C CYS A 2 9.81 -17.44 -20.23
N CYS A 3 9.20 -16.85 -19.20
CA CYS A 3 7.82 -16.35 -19.27
C CYS A 3 7.86 -14.85 -19.56
N CYS A 4 8.22 -14.49 -20.79
CA CYS A 4 7.92 -13.18 -21.36
C CYS A 4 6.45 -13.18 -21.78
N GLY A 5 5.56 -12.63 -20.95
CA GLY A 5 4.16 -12.40 -21.29
C GLY A 5 3.96 -10.95 -21.71
N GLN A 6 3.65 -10.74 -22.98
CA GLN A 6 3.43 -9.45 -23.64
C GLN A 6 2.30 -8.63 -22.98
N PHE A 7 2.40 -7.30 -23.05
CA PHE A 7 1.29 -6.38 -22.81
C PHE A 7 0.11 -6.70 -23.75
N TYR A 8 -1.03 -7.13 -23.23
CA TYR A 8 -2.25 -7.32 -24.01
C TYR A 8 -3.20 -6.13 -23.81
N TYR A 9 -3.15 -5.17 -24.72
CA TYR A 9 -4.27 -4.28 -25.00
C TYR A 9 -5.12 -4.91 -26.11
N ASN A 10 -6.34 -5.35 -25.78
CA ASN A 10 -7.26 -5.88 -26.77
C ASN A 10 -8.13 -4.75 -27.34
N GLY A 11 -7.71 -4.17 -28.46
CA GLY A 11 -8.45 -3.14 -29.19
C GLY A 11 -9.72 -3.61 -29.91
N ARG A 12 -10.18 -4.86 -29.69
CA ARG A 12 -11.39 -5.44 -30.32
C ARG A 12 -12.60 -5.57 -29.40
N LEU A 13 -12.62 -4.93 -28.24
CA LEU A 13 -13.83 -4.91 -27.40
C LEU A 13 -14.92 -4.04 -28.05
N THR A 14 -15.77 -4.66 -28.86
CA THR A 14 -17.02 -4.06 -29.35
C THR A 14 -17.93 -3.77 -28.16
N CYS A 15 -18.40 -2.53 -28.03
CA CYS A 15 -19.49 -2.20 -27.12
C CYS A 15 -20.70 -3.07 -27.49
N TYR A 16 -21.20 -3.86 -26.54
CA TYR A 16 -22.41 -4.64 -26.74
C TYR A 16 -23.62 -3.68 -26.78
N PRO A 17 -24.49 -3.74 -27.80
CA PRO A 17 -25.77 -3.05 -27.75
C PRO A 17 -26.61 -3.62 -26.61
N VAL A 18 -27.17 -2.73 -25.78
CA VAL A 18 -28.00 -3.08 -24.63
C VAL A 18 -29.21 -3.89 -25.12
N GLN A 19 -29.34 -5.14 -24.68
CA GLN A 19 -30.51 -5.98 -24.97
C GLN A 19 -31.41 -6.04 -23.74
N SER A 20 -32.59 -5.43 -23.84
CA SER A 20 -33.65 -5.53 -22.83
C SER A 20 -34.30 -6.91 -22.90
N ILE A 21 -34.65 -7.50 -21.74
CA ILE A 21 -35.41 -8.75 -21.69
C ILE A 21 -36.87 -8.41 -21.42
N ALA A 22 -37.76 -8.74 -22.36
CA ALA A 22 -39.21 -8.65 -22.17
C ALA A 22 -39.75 -9.99 -21.65
N VAL A 23 -40.31 -10.01 -20.44
CA VAL A 23 -40.91 -11.20 -19.83
C VAL A 23 -42.42 -11.09 -19.87
N ARG A 24 -43.12 -12.08 -20.42
CA ARG A 24 -44.57 -12.06 -20.51
C ARG A 24 -45.21 -12.32 -19.13
N THR A 25 -46.07 -11.41 -18.66
CA THR A 25 -46.71 -11.46 -17.32
C THR A 25 -48.23 -11.54 -17.40
N SER A 26 -48.76 -12.43 -18.26
CA SER A 26 -50.19 -12.62 -18.43
C SER A 26 -50.87 -13.02 -17.11
N GLY A 27 -51.77 -12.16 -16.62
CA GLY A 27 -52.56 -12.38 -15.39
C GLY A 27 -52.07 -11.68 -14.11
N TYR A 28 -50.98 -10.88 -14.17
CA TYR A 28 -50.46 -10.16 -13.01
C TYR A 28 -50.73 -8.65 -13.11
N ALA A 29 -51.63 -8.12 -12.28
CA ALA A 29 -51.86 -6.67 -12.18
C ALA A 29 -50.88 -6.06 -11.17
N PHE A 30 -49.80 -5.43 -11.64
CA PHE A 30 -48.91 -4.66 -10.76
C PHE A 30 -49.67 -3.45 -10.18
N LEU A 31 -49.93 -3.48 -8.88
CA LEU A 31 -50.39 -2.29 -8.13
C LEU A 31 -49.19 -1.38 -7.86
N LEU A 32 -48.78 -0.58 -8.85
CA LEU A 32 -47.86 0.55 -8.60
C LEU A 32 -48.05 1.66 -9.66
N PRO A 33 -48.87 2.69 -9.36
CA PRO A 33 -49.06 3.88 -10.20
C PRO A 33 -47.77 4.64 -10.53
N GLN A 34 -46.72 4.46 -9.71
CA GLN A 34 -45.42 5.12 -9.87
C GLN A 34 -44.64 4.61 -11.08
N LEU A 35 -44.66 3.29 -11.35
CA LEU A 35 -43.92 2.69 -12.47
C LEU A 35 -44.51 3.12 -13.82
N LYS A 36 -45.84 3.16 -13.92
CA LYS A 36 -46.57 3.65 -15.10
C LYS A 36 -46.21 5.10 -15.42
N ARG A 37 -46.12 5.97 -14.40
CA ARG A 37 -45.72 7.38 -14.57
C ARG A 37 -44.30 7.52 -15.10
N MET A 38 -43.35 6.75 -14.56
CA MET A 38 -41.95 6.81 -15.00
C MET A 38 -41.77 6.32 -16.45
N LEU A 39 -42.49 5.26 -16.84
CA LEU A 39 -42.38 4.71 -18.19
C LEU A 39 -43.08 5.60 -19.25
N GLN A 40 -44.17 6.27 -18.88
CA GLN A 40 -44.80 7.29 -19.74
C GLN A 40 -43.89 8.51 -19.96
N GLN A 41 -43.10 8.90 -18.95
CA GLN A 41 -42.11 9.97 -19.10
C GLN A 41 -40.94 9.58 -20.02
N ALA A 42 -40.65 8.29 -20.13
CA ALA A 42 -39.58 7.75 -20.99
C ALA A 42 -40.06 7.37 -22.40
N THR A 43 -41.28 7.75 -22.82
CA THR A 43 -41.86 7.47 -24.16
C THR A 43 -41.95 5.98 -24.54
N PHE A 44 -42.04 5.08 -23.57
CA PHE A 44 -42.30 3.65 -23.84
C PHE A 44 -43.81 3.37 -23.77
N GLU A 45 -44.36 2.73 -24.81
CA GLU A 45 -45.74 2.22 -24.76
C GLU A 45 -45.85 1.11 -23.71
N TRP A 46 -46.74 1.31 -22.74
CA TRP A 46 -46.96 0.35 -21.66
C TRP A 46 -47.94 -0.72 -22.12
N ASP A 47 -47.42 -1.89 -22.50
CA ASP A 47 -48.20 -3.10 -22.74
C ASP A 47 -48.14 -4.00 -21.49
N GLN A 48 -49.28 -4.22 -20.82
CA GLN A 48 -49.34 -4.96 -19.54
C GLN A 48 -48.93 -6.43 -19.67
N ASP A 49 -48.86 -6.94 -20.91
CA ASP A 49 -48.46 -8.31 -21.17
C ASP A 49 -46.97 -8.53 -20.97
N PHE A 50 -46.11 -7.50 -20.94
CA PHE A 50 -44.65 -7.66 -20.87
C PHE A 50 -43.97 -6.74 -19.86
N LEU A 51 -43.18 -7.34 -18.95
CA LEU A 51 -42.23 -6.63 -18.10
C LEU A 51 -40.89 -6.52 -18.83
N VAL A 52 -40.50 -5.29 -19.20
CA VAL A 52 -39.20 -5.02 -19.84
C VAL A 52 -38.15 -4.73 -18.77
N ILE A 53 -37.16 -5.60 -18.63
CA ILE A 53 -36.07 -5.47 -17.66
C ILE A 53 -34.80 -5.02 -18.39
N PRO A 54 -34.21 -3.86 -18.04
CA PRO A 54 -32.93 -3.43 -18.61
C PRO A 54 -31.75 -4.26 -18.06
N ASP A 55 -30.65 -4.28 -18.82
CA ASP A 55 -29.45 -5.09 -18.59
C ASP A 55 -28.90 -4.97 -17.14
N PRO A 56 -28.43 -6.07 -16.52
CA PRO A 56 -27.92 -6.16 -15.14
C PRO A 56 -26.78 -5.23 -14.70
N ILE A 57 -26.26 -4.36 -15.56
CA ILE A 57 -25.21 -3.39 -15.19
C ILE A 57 -25.70 -2.33 -14.18
N TYR A 58 -27.00 -2.12 -14.03
CA TYR A 58 -27.58 -1.08 -13.15
C TYR A 58 -28.44 -1.59 -11.98
N TRP A 59 -28.17 -2.77 -11.43
CA TRP A 59 -28.98 -3.26 -10.31
C TRP A 59 -28.62 -2.58 -8.98
N GLN A 60 -29.52 -1.71 -8.52
CA GLN A 60 -29.62 -1.33 -7.10
C GLN A 60 -30.28 -2.46 -6.30
N VAL A 61 -30.03 -2.54 -4.99
CA VAL A 61 -30.52 -3.62 -4.07
C VAL A 61 -32.04 -3.88 -4.19
N ALA A 62 -32.83 -2.84 -4.47
CA ALA A 62 -34.27 -2.96 -4.68
C ALA A 62 -34.65 -3.77 -5.94
N SER A 63 -33.85 -3.69 -7.00
CA SER A 63 -34.04 -4.41 -8.27
C SER A 63 -33.85 -5.92 -8.09
N THR A 64 -32.93 -6.32 -7.21
CA THR A 64 -32.64 -7.73 -6.90
C THR A 64 -33.81 -8.42 -6.21
N LEU A 65 -34.51 -7.71 -5.30
CA LEU A 65 -35.70 -8.22 -4.61
C LEU A 65 -36.90 -8.39 -5.55
N VAL A 66 -37.05 -7.49 -6.53
CA VAL A 66 -38.09 -7.63 -7.57
C VAL A 66 -37.77 -8.82 -8.48
N TYR A 67 -36.50 -8.98 -8.87
CA TYR A 67 -36.06 -10.10 -9.72
C TYR A 67 -36.23 -11.45 -9.03
N GLU A 68 -35.91 -11.57 -7.74
CA GLU A 68 -36.13 -12.80 -6.97
C GLU A 68 -37.60 -13.22 -6.97
N LYS A 69 -38.52 -12.28 -6.80
CA LYS A 69 -39.97 -12.53 -6.82
C LYS A 69 -40.46 -12.96 -8.20
N VAL A 70 -39.97 -12.32 -9.26
CA VAL A 70 -40.29 -12.68 -10.65
C VAL A 70 -39.75 -14.06 -11.00
N MET A 71 -38.53 -14.40 -10.59
CA MET A 71 -37.94 -15.72 -10.83
C MET A 71 -38.66 -16.83 -10.07
N LYS A 72 -39.05 -16.59 -8.80
CA LYS A 72 -39.90 -17.54 -8.05
C LYS A 72 -41.22 -17.79 -8.79
N PHE A 73 -41.85 -16.73 -9.28
CA PHE A 73 -43.09 -16.83 -10.05
C PHE A 73 -42.93 -17.64 -11.34
N VAL A 74 -41.90 -17.35 -12.15
CA VAL A 74 -41.62 -18.09 -13.41
C VAL A 74 -41.32 -19.56 -13.14
N GLN A 75 -40.72 -19.88 -11.99
CA GLN A 75 -40.40 -21.25 -11.58
C GLN A 75 -41.56 -21.97 -10.88
N GLY A 76 -42.72 -21.33 -10.72
CA GLY A 76 -43.87 -21.89 -9.97
C GLY A 76 -43.61 -22.03 -8.46
N LEU A 77 -42.61 -21.31 -7.94
CA LEU A 77 -42.24 -21.29 -6.53
C LEU A 77 -43.01 -20.20 -5.77
N PRO A 78 -43.37 -20.42 -4.49
CA PRO A 78 -44.08 -19.44 -3.70
C PRO A 78 -43.23 -18.18 -3.51
N VAL A 79 -43.78 -17.05 -3.97
CA VAL A 79 -43.13 -15.73 -3.94
C VAL A 79 -42.94 -15.23 -2.50
N THR A 80 -43.81 -15.66 -1.58
CA THR A 80 -43.70 -15.44 -0.13
C THR A 80 -44.18 -16.67 0.65
N SER A 81 -43.78 -16.80 1.91
CA SER A 81 -44.19 -17.90 2.81
C SER A 81 -45.69 -17.93 3.17
N ARG A 82 -46.50 -16.99 2.65
CA ARG A 82 -47.93 -16.83 2.98
C ARG A 82 -48.88 -16.98 1.79
N THR A 83 -48.39 -17.37 0.61
CA THR A 83 -49.23 -17.50 -0.61
C THR A 83 -49.18 -18.94 -1.14
N GLU A 84 -50.27 -19.69 -0.95
CA GLU A 84 -50.47 -21.09 -1.38
C GLU A 84 -50.98 -21.25 -2.82
N ILE A 85 -50.62 -20.35 -3.75
CA ILE A 85 -51.04 -20.50 -5.14
C ILE A 85 -49.90 -21.14 -5.93
N VAL A 86 -49.99 -22.46 -6.10
CA VAL A 86 -49.19 -23.24 -7.05
C VAL A 86 -50.04 -23.47 -8.29
N GLN A 87 -49.64 -22.93 -9.44
CA GLN A 87 -50.13 -23.42 -10.74
C GLN A 87 -49.06 -24.30 -11.40
N PRO A 88 -49.45 -25.42 -12.04
CA PRO A 88 -48.48 -26.35 -12.61
C PRO A 88 -47.89 -25.82 -13.91
N SER A 89 -46.62 -26.17 -14.14
CA SER A 89 -45.88 -25.83 -15.35
C SER A 89 -46.45 -26.57 -16.56
N SER A 90 -47.22 -25.88 -17.39
CA SER A 90 -47.35 -26.27 -18.79
C SER A 90 -46.74 -25.16 -19.64
N LYS A 91 -45.64 -25.51 -20.32
CA LYS A 91 -44.85 -24.70 -21.28
C LYS A 91 -43.82 -23.74 -20.67
N SER A 92 -42.64 -24.27 -20.36
CA SER A 92 -41.40 -23.48 -20.35
C SER A 92 -40.23 -24.17 -21.07
N ASP A 93 -40.52 -25.08 -22.02
CA ASP A 93 -39.49 -25.75 -22.81
C ASP A 93 -38.90 -24.87 -23.94
N LEU A 94 -39.46 -23.68 -24.18
CA LEU A 94 -39.03 -22.82 -25.28
C LEU A 94 -37.85 -21.88 -24.94
N PHE A 95 -37.61 -21.57 -23.67
CA PHE A 95 -36.59 -20.58 -23.27
C PHE A 95 -35.23 -21.19 -22.93
N TYR A 96 -35.13 -22.50 -22.79
CA TYR A 96 -33.92 -23.15 -22.27
C TYR A 96 -32.87 -23.50 -23.33
N LYS A 97 -33.20 -23.42 -24.63
CA LYS A 97 -32.36 -24.01 -25.69
C LYS A 97 -31.48 -23.04 -26.49
N GLN A 98 -31.56 -21.72 -26.26
CA GLN A 98 -30.83 -20.74 -27.08
C GLN A 98 -29.75 -19.92 -26.34
N ILE A 99 -29.50 -20.15 -25.06
CA ILE A 99 -28.42 -19.48 -24.30
C ILE A 99 -27.29 -20.46 -23.95
N GLN A 100 -27.07 -21.47 -24.80
CA GLN A 100 -26.11 -22.55 -24.53
C GLN A 100 -24.82 -22.51 -25.36
N GLU A 101 -24.48 -21.40 -26.02
CA GLU A 101 -23.22 -21.32 -26.79
C GLU A 101 -22.12 -20.43 -26.21
N VAL A 102 -22.31 -19.84 -25.02
CA VAL A 102 -21.19 -19.52 -24.13
C VAL A 102 -21.65 -19.74 -22.68
N PRO A 103 -21.12 -20.73 -21.95
CA PRO A 103 -21.50 -20.90 -20.56
C PRO A 103 -20.98 -19.70 -19.77
N LEU A 104 -21.88 -18.79 -19.38
CA LEU A 104 -21.65 -17.88 -18.25
C LEU A 104 -21.49 -18.76 -17.01
N ASN A 105 -20.26 -19.21 -16.79
CA ASN A 105 -19.83 -20.26 -15.87
C ASN A 105 -19.84 -19.78 -14.40
N TYR A 106 -20.85 -19.01 -13.99
CA TYR A 106 -20.92 -18.36 -12.68
C TYR A 106 -21.82 -19.10 -11.68
N GLY A 107 -22.34 -20.28 -12.02
CA GLY A 107 -23.21 -21.07 -11.16
C GLY A 107 -24.55 -20.39 -10.82
N SER A 108 -25.24 -20.90 -9.79
CA SER A 108 -26.51 -20.36 -9.27
C SER A 108 -26.35 -18.94 -8.71
N LEU A 109 -27.44 -18.17 -8.62
CA LEU A 109 -27.40 -16.80 -8.04
C LEU A 109 -26.74 -16.77 -6.65
N ASN A 110 -26.99 -17.77 -5.81
CA ASN A 110 -26.33 -17.90 -4.50
C ASN A 110 -24.81 -18.13 -4.63
N ARG A 111 -24.34 -18.84 -5.66
CA ARG A 111 -22.90 -18.96 -5.94
C ARG A 111 -22.29 -17.68 -6.49
N ARG A 112 -23.09 -16.82 -7.13
CA ARG A 112 -22.63 -15.49 -7.59
C ARG A 112 -22.49 -14.47 -6.46
N SER A 113 -23.24 -14.65 -5.36
CA SER A 113 -23.21 -13.77 -4.17
C SER A 113 -22.28 -14.24 -3.05
N CYS A 114 -21.89 -15.53 -3.00
CA CYS A 114 -21.12 -16.10 -1.89
C CYS A 114 -19.70 -16.56 -2.29
N GLY A 115 -18.67 -16.07 -1.58
CA GLY A 115 -17.26 -16.48 -1.76
C GLY A 115 -16.30 -15.40 -2.28
N LYS A 116 -15.01 -15.77 -2.43
CA LYS A 116 -13.92 -14.86 -2.83
C LYS A 116 -13.97 -14.46 -4.32
N ALA A 117 -14.40 -15.36 -5.19
CA ALA A 117 -14.51 -15.15 -6.64
C ALA A 117 -15.91 -14.68 -7.08
N THR A 118 -16.66 -14.05 -6.16
CA THR A 118 -18.02 -13.60 -6.43
C THR A 118 -18.05 -12.40 -7.35
N LEU A 119 -19.15 -12.26 -8.06
CA LEU A 119 -19.43 -11.10 -8.91
C LEU A 119 -19.38 -9.80 -8.08
N ILE A 120 -19.93 -9.83 -6.86
CA ILE A 120 -19.91 -8.69 -5.93
C ILE A 120 -18.47 -8.28 -5.62
N ARG A 121 -17.60 -9.21 -5.25
CA ARG A 121 -16.19 -8.87 -4.97
C ARG A 121 -15.44 -8.41 -6.21
N GLN A 122 -15.66 -9.04 -7.36
CA GLN A 122 -14.96 -8.70 -8.59
C GLN A 122 -15.41 -7.36 -9.18
N ILE A 123 -16.65 -6.93 -8.96
CA ILE A 123 -17.20 -5.69 -9.53
C ILE A 123 -17.20 -4.54 -8.52
N ALA A 124 -17.53 -4.78 -7.25
CA ALA A 124 -17.67 -3.73 -6.25
C ALA A 124 -16.38 -3.46 -5.47
N PHE A 125 -15.59 -4.49 -5.15
CA PHE A 125 -14.41 -4.35 -4.28
C PHE A 125 -13.07 -4.43 -5.03
N GLY A 126 -12.98 -5.23 -6.09
CA GLY A 126 -11.72 -5.57 -6.78
C GLY A 126 -11.84 -5.49 -8.30
N LYS A 127 -12.45 -4.43 -8.81
CA LYS A 127 -12.63 -4.22 -10.26
C LYS A 127 -11.28 -3.97 -10.93
N ARG A 128 -11.06 -4.61 -12.08
CA ARG A 128 -9.90 -4.30 -12.93
C ARG A 128 -10.08 -2.92 -13.54
N CYS A 129 -9.14 -2.02 -13.26
CA CYS A 129 -9.14 -0.65 -13.77
C CYS A 129 -8.61 -0.59 -15.20
N GLN A 130 -9.21 0.27 -16.03
CA GLN A 130 -8.78 0.48 -17.43
C GLN A 130 -7.57 1.40 -17.53
N LEU A 131 -7.49 2.41 -16.65
CA LEU A 131 -6.42 3.41 -16.61
C LEU A 131 -5.41 3.07 -15.51
N ALA A 132 -4.78 1.91 -15.64
CA ALA A 132 -3.77 1.43 -14.72
C ALA A 132 -2.60 0.78 -15.47
N LEU A 133 -1.40 0.92 -14.91
CA LEU A 133 -0.16 0.32 -15.38
C LEU A 133 0.38 -0.58 -14.27
N ARG A 134 1.14 -1.60 -14.65
CA ARG A 134 1.92 -2.42 -13.74
C ARG A 134 3.28 -2.68 -14.36
N GLY A 135 4.33 -2.66 -13.54
CA GLY A 135 5.69 -2.87 -14.02
C GLY A 135 6.73 -2.81 -12.91
N LEU A 136 7.92 -3.30 -13.26
CA LEU A 136 9.11 -3.32 -12.42
C LEU A 136 9.55 -1.90 -12.07
N ILE A 137 9.97 -1.69 -10.82
CA ILE A 137 10.67 -0.47 -10.40
C ILE A 137 12.18 -0.65 -10.48
N VAL A 138 12.87 0.42 -10.86
CA VAL A 138 14.33 0.53 -10.79
C VAL A 138 14.70 1.80 -10.05
N ALA A 139 15.77 1.72 -9.26
CA ALA A 139 16.28 2.88 -8.55
C ALA A 139 16.70 3.98 -9.54
N ASP A 140 16.20 5.19 -9.33
CA ASP A 140 16.62 6.37 -10.08
C ASP A 140 17.00 7.50 -9.11
N GLY A 141 18.30 7.61 -8.81
CA GLY A 141 18.84 8.63 -7.90
C GLY A 141 18.71 10.06 -8.43
N SER A 142 18.46 10.26 -9.73
CA SER A 142 18.26 11.59 -10.30
C SER A 142 16.89 12.19 -9.94
N LEU A 143 15.92 11.35 -9.57
CA LEU A 143 14.56 11.78 -9.24
C LEU A 143 14.47 12.34 -7.83
N SER A 144 13.77 13.47 -7.70
CA SER A 144 13.29 13.94 -6.40
C SER A 144 12.24 12.99 -5.81
N ALA A 145 12.13 12.99 -4.49
CA ALA A 145 11.31 12.03 -3.74
C ALA A 145 9.80 12.06 -4.09
N ASN A 146 9.31 13.15 -4.70
CA ASN A 146 7.92 13.26 -5.20
C ASN A 146 7.76 12.97 -6.69
N HIS A 147 8.81 12.55 -7.39
CA HIS A 147 8.76 12.29 -8.83
C HIS A 147 8.80 10.79 -9.13
N ILE A 148 8.23 10.43 -10.27
CA ILE A 148 8.34 9.10 -10.85
C ILE A 148 8.63 9.24 -12.34
N ARG A 149 9.42 8.32 -12.87
CA ARG A 149 9.71 8.25 -14.28
C ARG A 149 8.96 7.09 -14.91
N ILE A 150 8.18 7.40 -15.94
CA ILE A 150 7.39 6.42 -16.70
C ILE A 150 7.95 6.40 -18.13
N PRO A 151 7.96 5.24 -18.82
CA PRO A 151 8.42 5.16 -20.21
C PRO A 151 7.81 6.26 -21.09
N HIS A 152 8.66 6.96 -21.85
CA HIS A 152 8.27 8.14 -22.63
C HIS A 152 7.10 7.90 -23.58
N SER A 153 7.02 6.69 -24.17
CA SER A 153 5.90 6.28 -25.04
C SER A 153 4.54 6.30 -24.32
N ILE A 154 4.50 5.93 -23.05
CA ILE A 154 3.29 5.94 -22.22
C ILE A 154 2.95 7.37 -21.83
N VAL A 155 3.95 8.16 -21.43
CA VAL A 155 3.77 9.56 -21.03
C VAL A 155 3.16 10.37 -22.17
N THR A 156 3.65 10.20 -23.40
CA THR A 156 3.14 10.89 -24.59
C THR A 156 1.76 10.39 -24.99
N GLN A 157 1.53 9.07 -24.97
CA GLN A 157 0.24 8.47 -25.33
C GLN A 157 -0.91 8.94 -24.42
N PHE A 158 -0.68 9.05 -23.11
CA PHE A 158 -1.71 9.42 -22.13
C PHE A 158 -1.63 10.89 -21.68
N GLY A 159 -0.68 11.66 -22.20
CA GLY A 159 -0.47 13.05 -21.82
C GLY A 159 -0.24 13.23 -20.32
N LEU A 160 0.71 12.47 -19.76
CA LEU A 160 0.97 12.39 -18.31
C LEU A 160 2.00 13.40 -17.80
N LYS A 161 2.67 14.14 -18.68
CA LYS A 161 3.73 15.09 -18.29
C LYS A 161 3.23 16.06 -17.21
N ASN A 162 3.98 16.13 -16.10
CA ASN A 162 3.69 16.95 -14.92
C ASN A 162 2.36 16.62 -14.19
N LYS A 163 1.69 15.51 -14.52
CA LYS A 163 0.51 15.04 -13.80
C LYS A 163 0.92 14.13 -12.64
N TYR A 164 0.10 14.09 -11.61
CA TYR A 164 0.22 13.11 -10.55
C TYR A 164 -0.33 11.77 -10.99
N VAL A 165 0.29 10.70 -10.51
CA VAL A 165 -0.24 9.35 -10.61
C VAL A 165 -0.27 8.73 -9.22
N MET A 166 -1.27 7.88 -8.96
CA MET A 166 -1.35 7.14 -7.72
C MET A 166 -0.54 5.86 -7.87
N VAL A 167 0.40 5.62 -6.97
CA VAL A 167 1.30 4.47 -6.98
C VAL A 167 1.01 3.61 -5.76
N VAL A 168 0.89 2.30 -5.99
CA VAL A 168 0.58 1.32 -4.96
C VAL A 168 1.39 0.05 -5.20
N ARG A 169 2.02 -0.48 -4.15
CA ARG A 169 2.56 -1.85 -4.13
C ARG A 169 1.59 -2.78 -3.42
N MET A 170 1.37 -3.96 -3.98
CA MET A 170 0.55 -5.00 -3.36
C MET A 170 1.45 -5.95 -2.56
N PRO A 171 1.03 -6.42 -1.37
CA PRO A 171 -0.21 -6.07 -0.67
C PRO A 171 -0.16 -4.68 -0.04
N THR A 172 -1.29 -3.98 -0.08
CA THR A 172 -1.43 -2.64 0.53
C THR A 172 -1.99 -2.82 1.94
N LEU A 173 -1.14 -2.61 2.95
CA LEU A 173 -1.45 -2.93 4.35
C LEU A 173 -1.91 -1.71 5.16
N GLY A 174 -1.72 -0.50 4.65
CA GLY A 174 -2.23 0.72 5.25
C GLY A 174 -2.40 1.84 4.23
N PRO A 175 -3.09 2.94 4.61
CA PRO A 175 -3.33 4.08 3.73
C PRO A 175 -2.03 4.68 3.17
N ALA A 176 -0.98 4.69 3.98
CA ALA A 176 0.33 5.24 3.61
C ALA A 176 1.10 4.40 2.55
N ASN A 177 0.63 3.19 2.22
CA ASN A 177 1.15 2.40 1.08
C ASN A 177 0.55 2.81 -0.28
N ALA A 178 -0.35 3.80 -0.31
CA ALA A 178 -0.82 4.46 -1.51
C ALA A 178 -0.29 5.89 -1.55
N ILE A 179 0.51 6.20 -2.57
CA ILE A 179 1.23 7.47 -2.65
C ILE A 179 0.94 8.16 -3.98
N ALA A 180 1.09 9.49 -4.03
CA ALA A 180 1.07 10.23 -5.29
C ALA A 180 2.48 10.69 -5.65
N LEU A 181 2.86 10.46 -6.90
CA LEU A 181 4.11 10.93 -7.48
C LEU A 181 3.81 11.69 -8.78
N GLN A 182 4.55 12.77 -9.01
CA GLN A 182 4.45 13.56 -10.23
C GLN A 182 5.30 12.92 -11.34
N VAL A 183 4.70 12.76 -12.52
CA VAL A 183 5.39 12.16 -13.68
C VAL A 183 6.38 13.16 -14.26
N LEU A 184 7.66 12.78 -14.22
CA LEU A 184 8.74 13.47 -14.91
C LEU A 184 8.97 12.79 -16.26
N ASP A 185 8.72 13.53 -17.35
CA ASP A 185 8.94 13.05 -18.72
C ASP A 185 10.43 13.19 -19.09
N ASP A 186 11.00 12.11 -19.63
CA ASP A 186 12.35 12.13 -20.22
C ASP A 186 12.38 11.29 -21.49
N PRO A 187 12.62 11.93 -22.65
CA PRO A 187 12.74 11.23 -23.93
C PRO A 187 13.85 10.17 -23.98
N LYS A 188 14.88 10.28 -23.13
CA LYS A 188 15.98 9.31 -23.06
C LYS A 188 15.61 8.08 -22.24
N TRP A 189 14.55 8.13 -21.43
CA TRP A 189 14.08 7.00 -20.65
C TRP A 189 13.27 6.04 -21.53
N THR A 190 13.99 5.18 -22.23
CA THR A 190 13.41 4.13 -23.08
C THR A 190 13.29 2.78 -22.38
N CYS A 191 13.72 2.69 -21.12
CA CYS A 191 13.65 1.46 -20.34
C CYS A 191 12.19 1.06 -20.09
N PRO A 192 11.81 -0.22 -20.24
CA PRO A 192 10.44 -0.70 -20.01
C PRO A 192 10.14 -0.91 -18.51
N CYS A 193 10.60 0.01 -17.67
CA CYS A 193 10.44 -0.01 -16.22
C CYS A 193 10.18 1.40 -15.69
N PHE A 194 9.73 1.48 -14.44
CA PHE A 194 9.50 2.74 -13.76
C PHE A 194 10.76 3.16 -12.99
N GLY A 195 11.28 4.36 -13.30
CA GLY A 195 12.33 4.97 -12.48
C GLY A 195 11.70 5.47 -11.19
N PHE A 196 12.22 5.02 -10.05
CA PHE A 196 11.60 5.21 -8.75
C PHE A 196 12.63 5.76 -7.74
N PRO A 197 12.26 6.78 -6.94
CA PRO A 197 13.15 7.35 -5.93
C PRO A 197 13.39 6.36 -4.79
N LEU A 198 14.65 6.24 -4.35
CA LEU A 198 15.08 5.27 -3.33
C LEU A 198 14.40 5.52 -1.98
N GLU A 199 14.10 6.77 -1.67
CA GLU A 199 13.56 7.21 -0.38
C GLU A 199 12.06 6.92 -0.23
N ARG A 200 11.39 6.50 -1.31
CA ARG A 200 9.97 6.11 -1.29
C ARG A 200 9.75 4.61 -1.14
N THR A 201 10.81 3.81 -1.19
CA THR A 201 10.77 2.35 -1.08
C THR A 201 10.11 1.90 0.24
N GLU A 202 10.48 2.53 1.35
CA GLU A 202 9.95 2.22 2.69
C GLU A 202 8.43 2.40 2.75
N SER A 203 7.88 3.47 2.17
CA SER A 203 6.42 3.69 2.15
C SER A 203 5.64 2.59 1.43
N LEU A 204 6.26 1.90 0.48
CA LEU A 204 5.63 0.82 -0.27
C LEU A 204 6.05 -0.57 0.23
N ASN A 205 6.91 -0.64 1.25
CA ASN A 205 7.64 -1.84 1.63
C ASN A 205 8.29 -2.54 0.43
N ALA A 206 8.79 -1.74 -0.51
CA ALA A 206 9.34 -2.20 -1.78
C ALA A 206 10.87 -2.27 -1.73
N ASP A 207 11.46 -3.10 -2.55
CA ASP A 207 12.88 -3.05 -2.89
C ASP A 207 13.08 -3.09 -4.41
N PHE A 208 14.31 -3.35 -4.87
CA PHE A 208 14.65 -3.37 -6.29
C PHE A 208 15.10 -4.75 -6.77
N ASP A 209 14.67 -5.83 -6.11
CA ASP A 209 15.08 -7.20 -6.44
C ASP A 209 14.20 -7.89 -7.51
N GLY A 210 13.18 -7.18 -8.01
CA GLY A 210 12.15 -7.73 -8.89
C GLY A 210 10.75 -7.20 -8.62
N ASP A 211 10.61 -6.36 -7.59
CA ASP A 211 9.34 -5.78 -7.18
C ASP A 211 8.61 -4.98 -8.26
N GLU A 212 7.30 -5.20 -8.34
CA GLU A 212 6.40 -4.49 -9.24
C GLU A 212 5.46 -3.58 -8.48
N ILE A 213 5.20 -2.39 -9.04
CA ILE A 213 4.19 -1.46 -8.56
C ILE A 213 3.04 -1.36 -9.55
N ASN A 214 1.87 -0.98 -9.04
CA ASN A 214 0.73 -0.56 -9.84
C ASN A 214 0.65 0.97 -9.84
N ILE A 215 0.45 1.55 -11.02
CA ILE A 215 0.26 2.99 -11.21
C ILE A 215 -1.14 3.21 -11.75
N TYR A 216 -1.97 3.96 -11.05
CA TYR A 216 -3.29 4.37 -11.50
C TYR A 216 -3.22 5.77 -12.09
N LEU A 217 -3.69 5.93 -13.32
CA LEU A 217 -3.67 7.20 -14.02
C LEU A 217 -4.88 8.03 -13.58
N VAL A 218 -4.61 9.18 -12.98
CA VAL A 218 -5.63 10.08 -12.46
C VAL A 218 -5.79 11.22 -13.46
N MET A 219 -6.93 11.31 -14.16
CA MET A 219 -7.04 12.23 -15.31
C MET A 219 -7.86 13.50 -15.04
N ASN A 220 -8.80 13.46 -14.09
CA ASN A 220 -9.65 14.60 -13.77
C ASN A 220 -8.91 15.60 -12.85
N HIS A 221 -9.33 16.86 -12.87
CA HIS A 221 -8.69 17.90 -12.06
C HIS A 221 -8.91 17.70 -10.55
N GLN A 222 -10.07 17.19 -10.16
CA GLN A 222 -10.41 16.96 -8.74
C GLN A 222 -9.49 15.91 -8.12
N SER A 223 -9.36 14.73 -8.74
CA SER A 223 -8.51 13.68 -8.17
C SER A 223 -7.01 13.99 -8.35
N GLN A 224 -6.63 14.80 -9.34
CA GLN A 224 -5.28 15.39 -9.39
C GLN A 224 -5.00 16.27 -8.16
N ALA A 225 -5.96 17.12 -7.77
CA ALA A 225 -5.85 17.95 -6.58
C ALA A 225 -5.83 17.10 -5.29
N GLU A 226 -6.62 16.03 -5.21
CA GLU A 226 -6.58 15.07 -4.10
C GLU A 226 -5.22 14.39 -4.00
N CYS A 227 -4.67 13.90 -5.12
CA CYS A 227 -3.34 13.30 -5.14
C CYS A 227 -2.27 14.29 -4.63
N MET A 228 -2.31 15.52 -5.14
CA MET A 228 -1.37 16.57 -4.75
C MET A 228 -1.49 16.95 -3.26
N SER A 229 -2.70 17.02 -2.72
CA SER A 229 -2.96 17.58 -1.40
C SER A 229 -3.00 16.54 -0.28
N LEU A 230 -3.28 15.27 -0.60
CA LEU A 230 -3.47 14.21 0.41
C LEU A 230 -2.42 13.10 0.33
N LEU A 231 -1.88 12.82 -0.86
CA LEU A 231 -1.04 11.63 -1.10
C LEU A 231 0.42 11.96 -1.46
N SER A 232 0.73 13.22 -1.78
CA SER A 232 2.09 13.68 -2.03
C SER A 232 2.86 13.83 -0.73
N ALA A 233 4.15 13.45 -0.70
CA ALA A 233 5.01 13.63 0.46
C ALA A 233 5.27 15.12 0.77
N LYS A 234 5.05 16.04 -0.17
CA LYS A 234 5.14 17.48 0.10
C LYS A 234 3.96 17.99 0.92
N ALA A 235 2.79 17.39 0.73
CA ALA A 235 1.58 17.75 1.45
C ALA A 235 1.48 17.00 2.78
N GLU A 236 1.76 15.70 2.78
CA GLU A 236 1.67 14.85 3.97
C GLU A 236 2.81 13.83 4.02
N MET A 237 3.87 14.18 4.75
CA MET A 237 5.12 13.40 4.85
C MET A 237 5.05 12.31 5.93
N SER A 238 4.07 12.34 6.84
CA SER A 238 3.94 11.39 7.95
C SER A 238 2.56 10.71 7.98
N ASP A 239 2.43 9.67 8.78
CA ASP A 239 1.20 8.96 9.12
C ASP A 239 1.30 8.43 10.56
N PHE A 240 0.19 8.34 11.30
CA PHE A 240 0.21 7.86 12.68
C PHE A 240 0.62 6.39 12.83
N VAL A 241 0.42 5.56 11.80
CA VAL A 241 0.72 4.13 11.84
C VAL A 241 2.17 3.85 11.44
N MET A 242 2.66 4.49 10.37
CA MET A 242 4.01 4.24 9.85
C MET A 242 5.06 5.26 10.31
N GLY A 243 4.65 6.40 10.87
CA GLY A 243 5.51 7.57 11.03
C GLY A 243 5.79 8.22 9.68
N LEU A 244 7.03 8.68 9.46
CA LEU A 244 7.43 9.31 8.21
C LEU A 244 7.27 8.37 7.00
N LYS A 245 6.38 8.74 6.07
CA LYS A 245 6.21 8.08 4.76
C LYS A 245 7.42 8.30 3.86
N LEU A 246 8.06 9.46 3.97
CA LEU A 246 9.32 9.76 3.31
C LEU A 246 10.39 9.75 4.40
N ALA A 247 11.18 8.70 4.43
CA ALA A 247 12.18 8.49 5.46
C ALA A 247 13.57 8.38 4.83
N PRO A 248 14.61 8.84 5.55
CA PRO A 248 15.98 8.65 5.13
C PRO A 248 16.30 7.14 5.11
N SER A 249 16.89 6.68 4.00
CA SER A 249 17.23 5.27 3.81
C SER A 249 18.71 5.09 3.44
N GLN A 250 19.24 3.93 3.84
CA GLN A 250 20.56 3.40 3.45
C GLN A 250 21.69 4.45 3.43
N ASP A 251 22.10 4.89 2.24
CA ASP A 251 23.29 5.72 2.08
C ASP A 251 23.13 7.12 2.66
N MET A 252 21.90 7.66 2.68
CA MET A 252 21.62 8.95 3.32
C MET A 252 21.93 8.88 4.82
N LEU A 253 21.61 7.76 5.47
CA LEU A 253 21.90 7.53 6.90
C LEU A 253 23.42 7.43 7.15
N VAL A 254 24.12 6.72 6.28
CA VAL A 254 25.59 6.60 6.34
C VAL A 254 26.26 7.97 6.19
N ALA A 255 25.91 8.72 5.15
CA ALA A 255 26.46 10.04 4.90
C ALA A 255 26.17 11.00 6.06
N TYR A 256 24.93 11.00 6.58
CA TYR A 256 24.59 11.81 7.74
C TYR A 256 25.42 11.48 8.98
N HIS A 257 25.64 10.19 9.25
CA HIS A 257 26.46 9.76 10.38
C HIS A 257 27.93 10.22 10.23
N MET A 258 28.49 10.09 9.03
CA MET A 258 29.89 10.47 8.75
C MET A 258 30.12 11.98 8.78
N PHE A 259 29.14 12.75 8.31
CA PHE A 259 29.24 14.20 8.12
C PHE A 259 28.36 15.00 9.09
N TYR A 260 27.95 14.38 10.20
CA TYR A 260 27.00 14.97 11.15
C TYR A 260 27.34 16.40 11.57
N ASP A 261 28.63 16.68 11.83
CA ASP A 261 29.10 17.98 12.30
C ASP A 261 29.16 19.03 11.18
N SER A 262 29.36 18.63 9.92
CA SER A 262 29.44 19.56 8.77
C SER A 262 28.09 19.93 8.18
N ILE A 263 27.01 19.26 8.59
CA ILE A 263 25.65 19.55 8.15
C ILE A 263 25.10 20.70 9.00
N ASP A 264 24.91 21.88 8.41
CA ASP A 264 24.44 23.10 9.09
C ASP A 264 23.07 23.59 8.60
N PHE A 265 22.61 23.11 7.45
CA PHE A 265 21.34 23.52 6.84
C PHE A 265 20.09 22.91 7.51
N LEU A 266 20.26 21.94 8.42
CA LEU A 266 19.15 21.33 9.15
C LEU A 266 18.83 22.16 10.41
N PRO A 267 17.56 22.55 10.62
CA PRO A 267 17.17 23.40 11.76
C PRO A 267 17.25 22.68 13.11
N TYR A 268 17.26 21.36 13.10
CA TYR A 268 17.45 20.49 14.27
C TYR A 268 18.33 19.32 13.83
N LYS A 269 19.16 18.78 14.74
CA LYS A 269 20.02 17.62 14.48
C LYS A 269 20.04 16.66 15.66
N HIS A 270 19.56 15.44 15.45
CA HIS A 270 19.75 14.31 16.35
C HIS A 270 20.69 13.27 15.70
N ARG A 271 21.39 12.44 16.49
CA ARG A 271 22.32 11.41 15.94
C ARG A 271 21.62 10.41 15.03
N ASP A 272 20.34 10.19 15.26
CA ASP A 272 19.42 9.48 14.37
C ASP A 272 18.71 10.48 13.44
N LEU A 273 18.92 10.31 12.13
CA LEU A 273 18.32 11.17 11.10
C LEU A 273 16.81 11.02 11.00
N ARG A 274 16.25 9.84 11.29
CA ARG A 274 14.79 9.63 11.25
C ARG A 274 14.11 10.49 12.32
N ARG A 275 14.65 10.49 13.53
CA ARG A 275 14.22 11.38 14.63
C ARG A 275 14.37 12.84 14.27
N THR A 276 15.49 13.19 13.62
CA THR A 276 15.71 14.55 13.13
C THR A 276 14.57 15.02 12.24
N PHE A 277 14.18 14.23 11.23
CA PHE A 277 13.06 14.57 10.36
C PHE A 277 11.70 14.53 11.05
N GLN A 278 11.50 13.63 12.03
CA GLN A 278 10.26 13.59 12.81
C GLN A 278 10.07 14.88 13.63
N VAL A 279 11.12 15.34 14.30
CA VAL A 279 11.08 16.60 15.07
C VAL A 279 10.84 17.80 14.15
N ILE A 280 11.50 17.84 12.99
CA ILE A 280 11.26 18.92 12.00
C ILE A 280 9.81 18.88 11.50
N TYR A 281 9.27 17.67 11.26
CA TYR A 281 7.88 17.48 10.87
C TYR A 281 6.90 18.01 11.91
N ASP A 282 7.06 17.59 13.16
CA ASP A 282 6.19 18.03 14.26
C ASP A 282 6.23 19.55 14.45
N LEU A 283 7.41 20.16 14.29
CA LEU A 283 7.61 21.60 14.52
C LEU A 283 7.22 22.50 13.34
N LYS A 284 7.45 22.05 12.10
CA LYS A 284 7.37 22.89 10.89
C LYS A 284 6.41 22.36 9.82
N GLY A 285 5.85 21.17 10.02
CA GLY A 285 4.95 20.50 9.09
C GLY A 285 5.65 19.91 7.87
N SER A 286 4.83 19.31 7.01
CA SER A 286 5.26 18.52 5.86
C SER A 286 6.12 19.29 4.84
N ALA A 287 5.68 20.48 4.41
CA ALA A 287 6.34 21.20 3.32
C ALA A 287 7.78 21.61 3.63
N VAL A 288 8.04 22.14 4.83
CA VAL A 288 9.39 22.55 5.26
C VAL A 288 10.28 21.32 5.48
N THR A 289 9.72 20.25 6.04
CA THR A 289 10.44 18.98 6.25
C THR A 289 10.87 18.38 4.92
N TYR A 290 9.99 18.41 3.92
CA TYR A 290 10.27 17.97 2.56
C TYR A 290 11.42 18.75 1.91
N GLU A 291 11.48 20.07 2.08
CA GLU A 291 12.58 20.89 1.58
C GLU A 291 13.92 20.56 2.27
N CYS A 292 13.89 20.35 3.59
CA CYS A 292 15.07 19.89 4.33
C CYS A 292 15.53 18.50 3.84
N PHE A 293 14.56 17.63 3.54
CA PHE A 293 14.81 16.29 3.01
C PHE A 293 15.50 16.33 1.63
N GLU A 294 15.01 17.17 0.72
CA GLU A 294 15.63 17.34 -0.61
C GLU A 294 17.05 17.94 -0.51
N LYS A 295 17.30 18.87 0.41
CA LYS A 295 18.66 19.37 0.68
C LYS A 295 19.58 18.27 1.20
N MET A 296 19.08 17.45 2.14
CA MET A 296 19.83 16.29 2.63
C MET A 296 20.11 15.28 1.53
N ARG A 297 19.15 15.08 0.62
CA ARG A 297 19.30 14.24 -0.58
C ARG A 297 20.43 14.71 -1.48
N GLN A 298 20.42 15.99 -1.83
CA GLN A 298 21.48 16.61 -2.62
C GLN A 298 22.86 16.49 -1.93
N PHE A 299 22.89 16.71 -0.61
CA PHE A 299 24.11 16.61 0.17
C PHE A 299 24.72 15.20 0.14
N TYR A 300 23.93 14.16 0.39
CA TYR A 300 24.50 12.81 0.44
C TYR A 300 24.93 12.33 -0.95
N MET A 301 24.20 12.68 -2.01
CA MET A 301 24.62 12.34 -3.38
C MET A 301 25.98 12.98 -3.69
N ASP A 302 26.18 14.26 -3.36
CA ASP A 302 27.49 14.92 -3.51
C ASP A 302 28.58 14.26 -2.63
N ALA A 303 28.24 13.88 -1.40
CA ALA A 303 29.19 13.24 -0.50
C ALA A 303 29.67 11.86 -1.01
N LEU A 304 28.76 11.07 -1.61
CA LEU A 304 29.08 9.76 -2.18
C LEU A 304 29.83 9.87 -3.50
N GLU A 305 29.47 10.83 -4.36
CA GLU A 305 30.12 11.01 -5.66
C GLU A 305 31.54 11.58 -5.53
N ASN A 306 31.74 12.55 -4.63
CA ASN A 306 32.93 13.39 -4.66
C ASN A 306 33.84 13.26 -3.42
N LYS A 307 33.35 12.74 -2.30
CA LYS A 307 34.08 12.86 -1.01
C LYS A 307 34.50 11.52 -0.40
N THR A 308 33.74 10.45 -0.60
CA THR A 308 33.97 9.20 0.14
C THR A 308 33.67 7.96 -0.68
N CYS A 309 34.61 7.02 -0.69
CA CYS A 309 34.30 5.64 -1.09
C CYS A 309 33.92 4.83 0.16
N PHE A 310 32.67 4.37 0.23
CA PHE A 310 32.20 3.50 1.30
C PHE A 310 32.25 2.04 0.82
N ALA A 311 33.24 1.29 1.28
CA ALA A 311 33.46 -0.09 0.85
C ALA A 311 34.00 -0.97 1.99
N LEU A 312 33.54 -2.22 2.03
CA LEU A 312 34.06 -3.20 2.96
C LEU A 312 35.40 -3.75 2.45
N THR A 313 36.43 -3.69 3.28
CA THR A 313 37.76 -4.17 2.91
C THR A 313 38.03 -5.55 3.50
N LEU A 314 38.84 -6.36 2.81
CA LEU A 314 39.28 -7.66 3.33
C LEU A 314 40.06 -7.51 4.65
N GLU A 315 40.79 -6.42 4.82
CA GLU A 315 41.54 -6.13 6.04
C GLU A 315 40.59 -5.90 7.23
N GLU A 316 39.54 -5.11 7.03
CA GLU A 316 38.47 -4.93 8.03
C GLU A 316 37.84 -6.28 8.40
N MET A 317 37.48 -7.10 7.40
CA MET A 317 36.89 -8.43 7.65
C MET A 317 37.82 -9.35 8.46
N LYS A 318 39.13 -9.35 8.16
CA LYS A 318 40.12 -10.15 8.92
C LYS A 318 40.26 -9.68 10.37
N ARG A 319 40.21 -8.36 10.62
CA ARG A 319 40.21 -7.82 11.99
C ARG A 319 38.96 -8.25 12.76
N LEU A 320 37.79 -8.16 12.13
CA LEU A 320 36.53 -8.60 12.74
C LEU A 320 36.54 -10.09 13.07
N LEU A 321 37.10 -10.93 12.20
CA LEU A 321 37.31 -12.36 12.46
C LEU A 321 38.17 -12.60 13.71
N HIS A 322 39.24 -11.82 13.90
CA HIS A 322 40.09 -11.94 15.08
C HIS A 322 39.32 -11.59 16.36
N TYR A 323 38.56 -10.50 16.38
CA TYR A 323 37.74 -10.13 17.54
C TYR A 323 36.56 -11.07 17.79
N GLY A 324 36.08 -11.75 16.75
CA GLY A 324 34.97 -12.71 16.82
C GLY A 324 35.26 -13.94 17.69
N GLN A 325 36.53 -14.19 18.05
CA GLN A 325 36.93 -15.33 18.89
C GLN A 325 36.46 -15.21 20.35
N GLY A 326 36.13 -14.00 20.80
CA GLY A 326 35.59 -13.74 22.14
C GLY A 326 34.06 -13.86 22.20
N SER A 327 33.49 -13.49 23.35
CA SER A 327 32.04 -13.38 23.51
C SER A 327 31.45 -12.21 22.69
N LEU A 328 30.14 -12.24 22.42
CA LEU A 328 29.43 -11.13 21.77
C LEU A 328 29.64 -9.78 22.48
N LYS A 329 29.76 -9.78 23.80
CA LYS A 329 29.98 -8.56 24.60
C LYS A 329 31.37 -7.97 24.37
N GLU A 330 32.39 -8.82 24.34
CA GLU A 330 33.77 -8.43 24.02
C GLU A 330 33.86 -7.94 22.57
N PHE A 331 33.25 -8.69 21.65
CA PHE A 331 33.18 -8.33 20.23
C PHE A 331 32.59 -6.93 20.03
N LYS A 332 31.42 -6.64 20.63
CA LYS A 332 30.80 -5.30 20.58
C LYS A 332 31.74 -4.21 21.07
N THR A 333 32.45 -4.45 22.18
CA THR A 333 33.37 -3.49 22.77
C THR A 333 34.57 -3.20 21.86
N HIS A 334 35.10 -4.22 21.18
CA HIS A 334 36.20 -4.06 20.22
C HIS A 334 35.74 -3.32 18.96
N VAL A 335 34.64 -3.76 18.33
CA VAL A 335 34.12 -3.14 17.10
C VAL A 335 33.72 -1.68 17.33
N GLN A 336 33.21 -1.32 18.52
CA GLN A 336 32.90 0.07 18.84
C GLN A 336 34.12 1.00 18.88
N LYS A 337 35.32 0.48 19.15
CA LYS A 337 36.56 1.28 19.24
C LYS A 337 37.26 1.42 17.89
N GLU A 338 37.12 0.42 17.03
CA GLU A 338 37.79 0.39 15.73
C GLU A 338 37.13 1.32 14.69
N PRO A 339 37.88 1.87 13.73
CA PRO A 339 37.31 2.44 12.52
C PRO A 339 36.95 1.33 11.52
N GLY A 340 35.82 1.48 10.83
CA GLY A 340 35.39 0.51 9.83
C GLY A 340 34.04 0.86 9.20
N CYS A 341 33.84 0.47 7.95
CA CYS A 341 32.60 0.73 7.23
C CYS A 341 31.44 -0.06 7.82
N LEU A 342 31.63 -1.32 8.24
CA LEU A 342 30.56 -2.12 8.87
C LEU A 342 30.08 -1.49 10.17
N LYS A 343 31.00 -0.99 10.98
CA LYS A 343 30.65 -0.25 12.21
C LYS A 343 29.81 0.97 11.88
N ILE A 344 30.26 1.79 10.91
CA ILE A 344 29.53 3.00 10.50
C ILE A 344 28.14 2.62 9.99
N GLN A 345 28.00 1.55 9.20
CA GLN A 345 26.72 1.07 8.68
C GLN A 345 25.73 0.67 9.78
N ILE A 346 26.22 0.06 10.86
CA ILE A 346 25.41 -0.32 12.02
C ILE A 346 25.05 0.91 12.85
N LEU A 347 26.04 1.77 13.16
CA LEU A 347 25.85 2.94 14.01
C LEU A 347 25.01 4.03 13.35
N SER A 348 25.00 4.10 12.02
CA SER A 348 24.10 4.98 11.27
C SER A 348 22.67 4.48 11.22
N GLY A 349 22.42 3.21 11.59
CA GLY A 349 21.12 2.56 11.44
C GLY A 349 20.78 2.21 9.99
N ALA A 350 21.74 2.29 9.05
CA ALA A 350 21.49 2.01 7.65
C ALA A 350 21.18 0.53 7.37
N LYS A 351 21.98 -0.39 7.94
CA LYS A 351 21.74 -1.82 7.81
C LYS A 351 22.51 -2.65 8.84
N GLY A 352 21.88 -3.73 9.29
CA GLY A 352 22.50 -4.74 10.14
C GLY A 352 22.60 -4.32 11.61
N SER A 353 23.10 -5.24 12.42
CA SER A 353 23.36 -5.02 13.85
C SER A 353 24.66 -5.73 14.26
N PHE A 354 25.14 -5.47 15.46
CA PHE A 354 26.32 -6.13 15.99
C PHE A 354 26.16 -7.66 16.09
N GLU A 355 24.95 -8.15 16.33
CA GLU A 355 24.62 -9.59 16.34
C GLU A 355 24.84 -10.20 14.96
N HIS A 356 24.36 -9.56 13.90
CA HIS A 356 24.55 -10.04 12.53
C HIS A 356 26.04 -10.15 12.18
N VAL A 357 26.82 -9.12 12.51
CA VAL A 357 28.26 -9.14 12.26
C VAL A 357 28.97 -10.18 13.13
N TYR A 358 28.53 -10.39 14.36
CA TYR A 358 29.06 -11.46 15.21
C TYR A 358 28.74 -12.85 14.67
N GLN A 359 27.57 -13.08 14.07
CA GLN A 359 27.27 -14.35 13.41
C GLN A 359 28.14 -14.59 12.17
N MET A 360 28.49 -13.52 11.45
CA MET A 360 29.40 -13.60 10.31
C MET A 360 30.82 -13.99 10.72
N PHE A 361 31.35 -13.42 11.82
CA PHE A 361 32.77 -13.50 12.14
C PHE A 361 33.12 -14.23 13.47
N GLY A 362 32.20 -14.33 14.41
CA GLY A 362 32.42 -14.94 15.72
C GLY A 362 31.78 -16.32 15.88
N ALA A 363 30.47 -16.37 16.09
CA ALA A 363 29.71 -17.62 16.17
C ALA A 363 28.24 -17.39 15.79
N VAL A 364 27.61 -18.36 15.11
CA VAL A 364 26.17 -18.29 14.78
C VAL A 364 25.32 -18.34 16.06
N GLY A 365 25.76 -19.12 17.06
CA GLY A 365 25.13 -19.21 18.37
C GLY A 365 24.13 -20.36 18.50
N TYR A 366 23.22 -20.25 19.46
CA TYR A 366 22.30 -21.33 19.82
C TYR A 366 21.16 -21.49 18.81
N GLN A 367 20.91 -22.72 18.36
CA GLN A 367 19.90 -23.13 17.38
C GLN A 367 19.21 -24.40 17.89
N ASN A 368 17.93 -24.31 18.27
CA ASN A 368 17.07 -25.42 18.71
C ASN A 368 17.79 -26.61 19.42
N GLY A 369 18.36 -26.37 20.62
CA GLY A 369 19.02 -27.43 21.39
C GLY A 369 20.51 -27.61 21.11
N TYR A 370 21.07 -26.91 20.12
CA TYR A 370 22.45 -27.08 19.68
C TYR A 370 23.18 -25.73 19.55
N TYR A 371 24.38 -25.63 20.10
CA TYR A 371 25.19 -24.42 20.00
C TYR A 371 26.14 -24.51 18.80
N VAL A 372 25.91 -23.68 17.79
CA VAL A 372 26.77 -23.56 16.61
C VAL A 372 27.95 -22.66 16.96
N GLN A 373 29.13 -23.27 17.08
CA GLN A 373 30.36 -22.59 17.50
C GLN A 373 31.01 -21.85 16.34
N ASN A 374 30.92 -22.39 15.12
CA ASN A 374 31.49 -21.76 13.95
C ASN A 374 30.67 -20.54 13.49
N CYS A 375 31.33 -19.66 12.75
CA CYS A 375 30.73 -18.50 12.08
C CYS A 375 30.59 -18.73 10.57
N PHE A 376 29.83 -17.87 9.90
CA PHE A 376 29.64 -17.98 8.45
C PHE A 376 30.93 -17.79 7.65
N TRP A 377 31.90 -17.03 8.18
CA TRP A 377 33.19 -16.84 7.53
C TRP A 377 34.03 -18.13 7.48
N ASN A 378 34.13 -18.83 8.60
CA ASN A 378 34.90 -20.09 8.68
C ASN A 378 34.16 -21.28 8.05
N GLY A 379 32.85 -21.13 7.86
CA GLY A 379 31.98 -22.19 7.37
C GLY A 379 31.48 -23.10 8.50
N LEU A 380 30.31 -23.69 8.29
CA LEU A 380 29.69 -24.59 9.25
C LEU A 380 30.10 -26.03 8.99
N THR A 381 30.29 -26.81 10.05
CA THR A 381 30.41 -28.28 9.92
C THR A 381 29.10 -28.88 9.42
N ALA A 382 29.13 -30.10 8.89
CA ALA A 382 27.91 -30.78 8.41
C ALA A 382 26.82 -30.87 9.49
N ARG A 383 27.20 -31.11 10.75
CA ARG A 383 26.26 -31.17 11.88
C ARG A 383 25.66 -29.80 12.22
N GLU A 384 26.50 -28.76 12.28
CA GLU A 384 26.04 -27.38 12.52
C GLU A 384 25.13 -26.88 11.40
N ALA A 385 25.45 -27.19 10.14
CA ALA A 385 24.65 -26.81 8.99
C ALA A 385 23.25 -27.43 9.06
N VAL A 386 23.13 -28.72 9.43
CA VAL A 386 21.84 -29.38 9.64
C VAL A 386 21.06 -28.74 10.79
N ALA A 387 21.71 -28.48 11.93
CA ALA A 387 21.06 -27.85 13.07
C ALA A 387 20.52 -26.44 12.72
N HIS A 388 21.33 -25.63 12.04
CA HIS A 388 20.93 -24.31 11.58
C HIS A 388 19.80 -24.36 10.54
N ALA A 389 19.87 -25.30 9.59
CA ALA A 389 18.84 -25.48 8.57
C ALA A 389 17.48 -25.88 9.15
N VAL A 390 17.45 -26.69 10.21
CA VAL A 390 16.20 -27.05 10.90
C VAL A 390 15.52 -25.81 11.48
N THR A 391 16.26 -25.00 12.24
CA THR A 391 15.74 -23.75 12.81
C THR A 391 15.31 -22.75 11.74
N ALA A 392 16.10 -22.62 10.67
CA ALA A 392 15.75 -21.76 9.54
C ALA A 392 14.45 -22.22 8.85
N THR A 393 14.25 -23.54 8.69
CA THR A 393 13.04 -24.10 8.08
C THR A 393 11.80 -23.81 8.93
N GLU A 394 11.91 -23.91 10.25
CA GLU A 394 10.83 -23.53 11.18
C GLU A 394 10.48 -22.04 11.05
N ALA A 395 11.49 -21.17 11.00
CA ALA A 395 11.29 -19.73 10.81
C ALA A 395 10.64 -19.40 9.46
N LEU A 396 11.04 -20.09 8.38
CA LEU A 396 10.42 -19.95 7.05
C LEU A 396 8.96 -20.43 7.06
N SER A 397 8.67 -21.54 7.75
CA SER A 397 7.31 -22.04 7.94
C SER A 397 6.45 -21.01 8.67
N ASN A 398 6.94 -20.42 9.76
CA ASN A 398 6.24 -19.36 10.48
C ASN A 398 6.03 -18.12 9.61
N SER A 399 7.05 -17.74 8.84
CA SER A 399 6.96 -16.63 7.88
C SER A 399 5.96 -16.90 6.75
N SER A 400 5.63 -18.16 6.45
CA SER A 400 4.63 -18.51 5.44
C SER A 400 3.19 -18.28 5.89
N ASN A 401 2.95 -18.06 7.19
CA ASN A 401 1.64 -17.75 7.77
C ASN A 401 1.19 -16.29 7.53
N ILE A 402 1.65 -15.64 6.46
CA ILE A 402 1.30 -14.26 6.07
C ILE A 402 -0.21 -14.07 5.89
N TRP A 403 -0.95 -15.14 5.63
CA TRP A 403 -2.41 -15.10 5.47
C TRP A 403 -3.16 -14.78 6.76
N GLU A 404 -2.62 -15.12 7.93
CA GLU A 404 -3.24 -14.85 9.24
C GLU A 404 -3.37 -13.34 9.52
N PRO A 405 -2.27 -12.54 9.49
CA PRO A 405 -2.38 -11.10 9.69
C PRO A 405 -3.20 -10.44 8.57
N GLY A 406 -3.10 -10.91 7.32
CA GLY A 406 -3.90 -10.36 6.21
C GLY A 406 -5.42 -10.54 6.40
N TYR A 407 -5.85 -11.70 6.93
CA TYR A 407 -7.25 -11.93 7.25
C TYR A 407 -7.71 -11.14 8.49
N GLY A 408 -6.87 -11.07 9.52
CA GLY A 408 -7.11 -10.25 10.71
C GLY A 408 -7.31 -8.78 10.33
N TYR A 409 -6.40 -8.23 9.53
CA TYR A 409 -6.48 -6.85 9.02
C TYR A 409 -7.77 -6.62 8.25
N SER A 410 -8.11 -7.50 7.30
CA SER A 410 -9.33 -7.37 6.50
C SER A 410 -10.59 -7.33 7.39
N LYS A 411 -10.65 -8.18 8.41
CA LYS A 411 -11.77 -8.22 9.37
C LYS A 411 -11.89 -6.91 10.15
N SER A 412 -10.77 -6.35 10.59
CA SER A 412 -10.75 -5.06 11.27
C SER A 412 -11.25 -3.94 10.37
N VAL A 413 -10.78 -3.87 9.12
CA VAL A 413 -11.23 -2.85 8.15
C VAL A 413 -12.74 -2.95 7.93
N TYR A 414 -13.29 -4.14 7.68
CA TYR A 414 -14.74 -4.29 7.45
C TYR A 414 -15.59 -3.89 8.67
N ASN A 415 -15.07 -4.07 9.88
CA ASN A 415 -15.79 -3.72 11.11
C ASN A 415 -15.72 -2.24 11.44
N LEU A 416 -14.69 -1.52 10.97
CA LEU A 416 -14.40 -0.14 11.36
C LEU A 416 -14.56 0.88 10.22
N GLN A 417 -14.76 0.45 8.97
CA GLN A 417 -14.81 1.32 7.78
C GLN A 417 -15.93 2.38 7.80
N SER A 418 -16.96 2.24 8.63
CA SER A 418 -18.04 3.23 8.76
C SER A 418 -17.74 4.32 9.79
N LEU A 419 -16.71 4.12 10.62
CA LEU A 419 -16.27 5.08 11.62
C LEU A 419 -15.60 6.29 10.96
N HIS A 420 -16.02 7.48 11.35
CA HIS A 420 -15.35 8.73 10.95
C HIS A 420 -15.53 9.80 12.02
N VAL A 421 -14.68 10.83 11.95
CA VAL A 421 -14.81 12.04 12.77
C VAL A 421 -15.65 13.05 12.01
N ASP A 422 -16.74 13.53 12.61
CA ASP A 422 -17.60 14.52 11.98
C ASP A 422 -17.09 15.96 12.16
N TYR A 423 -17.77 16.93 11.55
CA TYR A 423 -17.40 18.35 11.63
C TYR A 423 -17.49 18.95 13.05
N LEU A 424 -18.10 18.23 14.01
CA LEU A 424 -18.18 18.64 15.42
C LEU A 424 -17.09 17.97 16.26
N GLY A 425 -16.15 17.23 15.66
CA GLY A 425 -15.08 16.55 16.36
C GLY A 425 -15.52 15.27 17.08
N ARG A 426 -16.65 14.68 16.68
CA ARG A 426 -17.24 13.49 17.30
C ARG A 426 -16.89 12.24 16.51
N LEU A 427 -16.65 11.13 17.21
CA LEU A 427 -16.52 9.82 16.56
C LEU A 427 -17.91 9.25 16.31
N VAL A 428 -18.23 8.96 15.04
CA VAL A 428 -19.57 8.51 14.63
C VAL A 428 -19.52 7.23 13.78
N ASP A 429 -20.54 6.39 13.94
CA ASP A 429 -20.84 5.24 13.07
C ASP A 429 -22.22 5.44 12.43
N GLY A 430 -22.25 5.90 11.18
CA GLY A 430 -23.50 6.29 10.51
C GLY A 430 -24.21 7.43 11.25
N THR A 431 -25.32 7.13 11.92
CA THR A 431 -26.08 8.11 12.73
C THR A 431 -25.78 8.03 14.22
N GLN A 432 -25.00 7.03 14.65
CA GLN A 432 -24.68 6.81 16.06
C GLN A 432 -23.43 7.61 16.44
N VAL A 433 -23.53 8.43 17.49
CA VAL A 433 -22.36 9.07 18.11
C VAL A 433 -21.78 8.11 19.14
N LEU A 434 -20.52 7.74 18.97
CA LEU A 434 -19.78 6.87 19.87
C LEU A 434 -19.01 7.67 20.92
N GLU A 435 -18.35 8.75 20.49
CA GLU A 435 -17.60 9.65 21.37
C GLU A 435 -17.90 11.12 21.00
N LYS A 436 -18.02 11.97 22.02
CA LYS A 436 -18.41 13.38 21.85
C LYS A 436 -17.23 14.31 21.60
N ASP A 437 -16.04 13.92 22.01
CA ASP A 437 -14.82 14.66 21.73
C ASP A 437 -13.66 13.69 21.51
N VAL A 438 -13.11 13.67 20.30
CA VAL A 438 -11.98 12.80 19.96
C VAL A 438 -10.67 13.32 20.55
N LEU A 439 -10.55 14.62 20.80
CA LEU A 439 -9.33 15.21 21.37
C LEU A 439 -9.14 14.80 22.84
N ASP A 440 -10.22 14.59 23.59
CA ASP A 440 -10.16 14.08 24.97
C ASP A 440 -9.56 12.67 25.07
N VAL A 441 -9.59 11.92 23.96
CA VAL A 441 -9.13 10.52 23.89
C VAL A 441 -7.74 10.40 23.24
N LEU A 442 -7.25 11.44 22.57
CA LEU A 442 -5.94 11.43 21.93
C LEU A 442 -4.83 11.61 22.97
N HIS A 443 -3.90 10.65 23.01
CA HIS A 443 -2.75 10.78 23.90
C HIS A 443 -1.80 11.86 23.35
N HIS A 444 -1.15 12.63 24.22
CA HIS A 444 -0.29 13.74 23.80
C HIS A 444 0.90 13.31 22.91
N THR A 445 1.36 12.06 23.04
CA THR A 445 2.37 11.46 22.16
C THR A 445 1.88 11.24 20.73
N ASP A 446 0.56 11.22 20.52
CA ASP A 446 -0.05 11.12 19.21
C ASP A 446 -0.12 12.50 18.52
N VAL A 447 0.12 13.59 19.25
CA VAL A 447 0.13 14.97 18.72
C VAL A 447 1.55 15.42 18.36
N MET A 448 2.53 15.08 19.19
CA MET A 448 3.95 15.39 18.96
C MET A 448 4.85 14.32 19.58
N SER A 449 6.01 14.07 18.97
CA SER A 449 6.99 13.14 19.52
C SER A 449 7.61 13.65 20.84
N GLU A 450 8.06 12.71 21.67
CA GLU A 450 8.74 13.03 22.94
C GLU A 450 9.97 13.91 22.72
N ASP A 451 10.74 13.64 21.66
CA ASP A 451 11.93 14.42 21.28
C ASP A 451 11.55 15.88 20.94
N THR A 452 10.41 16.09 20.28
CA THR A 452 9.88 17.44 20.01
C THR A 452 9.49 18.17 21.29
N CYS A 453 8.81 17.49 22.20
CA CYS A 453 8.42 18.06 23.49
C CYS A 453 9.65 18.47 24.32
N ALA A 454 10.65 17.58 24.40
CA ALA A 454 11.92 17.86 25.08
C ALA A 454 12.62 19.08 24.48
N TYR A 455 12.70 19.17 23.15
CA TYR A 455 13.30 20.30 22.45
C TYR A 455 12.59 21.63 22.76
N LEU A 456 11.25 21.64 22.75
CA LEU A 456 10.47 22.84 23.08
C LEU A 456 10.68 23.28 24.54
N LEU A 457 10.74 22.33 25.48
CA LEU A 457 11.01 22.62 26.89
C LEU A 457 12.40 23.24 27.07
N GLU A 458 13.42 22.73 26.39
CA GLU A 458 14.78 23.29 26.43
C GLU A 458 14.82 24.73 25.89
N GLU A 459 14.21 24.98 24.73
CA GLU A 459 14.14 26.32 24.13
C GLU A 459 13.43 27.33 25.06
N VAL A 460 12.31 26.92 25.67
CA VAL A 460 11.58 27.77 26.62
C VAL A 460 12.41 28.05 27.88
N LEU A 461 13.15 27.07 28.39
CA LEU A 461 14.03 27.25 29.55
C LEU A 461 15.23 28.16 29.23
N VAL A 462 15.77 28.09 28.01
CA VAL A 462 16.86 28.98 27.54
C VAL A 462 16.36 30.41 27.42
N LEU A 463 15.19 30.62 26.82
CA LEU A 463 14.54 31.94 26.74
C LEU A 463 14.22 32.50 28.13
N GLY A 464 13.73 31.66 29.05
CA GLY A 464 13.44 32.04 30.43
C GLY A 464 14.70 32.50 31.19
N LYS A 465 15.86 31.90 30.93
CA LYS A 465 17.16 32.33 31.50
C LYS A 465 17.68 33.63 30.90
N GLN A 466 17.46 33.88 29.61
CA GLN A 466 17.84 35.14 28.96
C GLN A 466 16.97 36.32 29.44
N VAL A 467 15.68 36.10 29.67
CA VAL A 467 14.76 37.13 30.19
C VAL A 467 15.03 37.47 31.66
N SER A 468 15.61 36.55 32.44
CA SER A 468 15.99 36.78 33.84
C SER A 468 17.42 37.33 34.02
N THR A 469 18.16 37.51 32.91
CA THR A 469 19.49 38.17 32.89
C THR A 469 19.49 39.53 32.17
N MET A 470 18.34 39.95 31.64
CA MET A 470 18.02 41.36 31.34
C MET A 470 17.27 41.98 32.51
#